data_AF-A0A5C6ZE40-F1
#
_entry.id   AF-A0A5C6ZE40-F1
#
_cell.length_a   1.000
_cell.length_b   1.000
_cell.length_c   1.000
_cell.angle_alpha   90.00
_cell.angle_beta   90.00
_cell.angle_gamma   90.00
#
_symmetry.space_group_name_H-M   'P 1'
#
loop_
_entity.id
_entity.type
_entity.pdbx_description
1 polymer ?
#
loop_
_entity_poly.entity_id
_entity_poly.type
_entity_poly.pdbx_seq_one_letter_code
_entity_poly.pdbx_strand_id
1 'polypeptide(L)'
;MTSQYVFIDLDAPNGYWFSIFADNEVLNKSIRIERILSDIPLEEGVYTFGNNENGVLNANYGFVGDIVWNDDGTGYQPVFNYNTTTQTAGELNIIKLDEEEQILSGTFWFDCVDSEGNVIEIRDGRFDLKYKNYY
;
A
#
# COMPACT_ATOMS: atom_id res chain seq x y z
N MET A 1 -14.66 14.34 5.09
CA MET A 1 -13.46 13.48 5.05
C MET A 1 -13.59 12.65 3.82
N THR A 2 -12.79 12.94 2.80
CA THR A 2 -12.85 12.27 1.52
C THR A 2 -11.45 11.75 1.26
N SER A 3 -11.27 10.44 1.42
CA SER A 3 -10.08 9.75 0.96
C SER A 3 -10.53 8.90 -0.22
N GLN A 4 -10.02 9.18 -1.42
CA GLN A 4 -10.28 8.37 -2.61
C GLN A 4 -9.11 8.50 -3.57
N TYR A 5 -8.38 7.41 -3.83
CA TYR A 5 -7.66 7.21 -5.09
C TYR A 5 -7.44 5.71 -5.37
N VAL A 6 -7.55 5.30 -6.65
CA VAL A 6 -7.39 3.91 -7.15
C VAL A 6 -6.72 3.98 -8.52
N PHE A 7 -5.65 3.22 -8.75
CA PHE A 7 -5.13 2.99 -10.11
C PHE A 7 -4.58 1.57 -10.26
N ILE A 8 -5.09 0.84 -11.25
CA ILE A 8 -4.66 -0.52 -11.62
C ILE A 8 -4.31 -0.48 -13.10
N ASP A 9 -3.15 -1.00 -13.48
CA ASP A 9 -2.82 -1.21 -14.88
C ASP A 9 -2.34 -2.64 -15.09
N LEU A 10 -3.23 -3.46 -15.65
CA LEU A 10 -3.03 -4.89 -15.80
C LEU A 10 -2.19 -5.27 -17.03
N ASP A 11 -1.66 -4.29 -17.79
CA ASP A 11 -0.71 -4.55 -18.88
C ASP A 11 0.20 -3.33 -19.11
N ALA A 12 1.18 -3.11 -18.22
CA ALA A 12 2.23 -2.13 -18.50
C ALA A 12 3.25 -2.73 -19.50
N PRO A 13 3.98 -1.92 -20.29
CA PRO A 13 4.92 -2.40 -21.32
C PRO A 13 5.99 -3.41 -20.83
N ASN A 14 6.19 -3.50 -19.52
CA ASN A 14 7.21 -4.30 -18.85
C ASN A 14 6.65 -5.21 -17.72
N GLY A 15 5.36 -5.57 -17.73
CA GLY A 15 4.75 -6.53 -16.79
C GLY A 15 3.48 -6.05 -16.09
N TYR A 16 2.92 -6.88 -15.20
CA TYR A 16 1.67 -6.61 -14.47
C TYR A 16 1.88 -5.67 -13.28
N TRP A 17 1.01 -4.68 -13.13
CA TRP A 17 1.06 -3.70 -12.05
C TRP A 17 -0.24 -3.71 -11.22
N PHE A 18 -0.05 -3.74 -9.91
CA PHE A 18 -1.12 -3.61 -8.94
C PHE A 18 -0.75 -2.54 -7.91
N SER A 19 -1.66 -1.61 -7.64
CA SER A 19 -1.51 -0.63 -6.57
C SER A 19 -2.89 -0.24 -6.02
N ILE A 20 -3.04 -0.30 -4.71
CA ILE A 20 -4.12 0.37 -3.99
C ILE A 20 -3.49 1.29 -2.95
N PHE A 21 -4.04 2.48 -2.79
CA PHE A 21 -3.55 3.43 -1.81
C PHE A 21 -4.68 4.26 -1.22
N ALA A 22 -4.46 4.77 -0.02
CA ALA A 22 -5.37 5.69 0.62
C ALA A 22 -4.57 6.73 1.40
N ASP A 23 -4.93 7.99 1.21
CA ASP A 23 -4.37 9.13 1.93
C ASP A 23 -5.42 9.76 2.82
N ASN A 24 -5.05 10.05 4.05
CA ASN A 24 -5.83 10.82 4.99
C ASN A 24 -5.14 12.17 5.21
N GLU A 25 -5.59 13.19 4.48
CA GLU A 25 -5.06 14.55 4.54
C GLU A 25 -5.25 15.21 5.92
N VAL A 26 -6.27 14.80 6.68
CA VAL A 26 -6.53 15.36 8.01
C VAL A 26 -5.51 14.84 9.02
N LEU A 27 -5.15 13.57 8.90
CA LEU A 27 -4.20 12.91 9.80
C LEU A 27 -2.76 12.90 9.25
N ASN A 28 -2.53 13.39 8.04
CA ASN A 28 -1.28 13.23 7.29
C ASN A 28 -0.77 11.79 7.29
N LYS A 29 -1.67 10.83 7.04
CA LYS A 29 -1.36 9.39 7.01
C LYS A 29 -1.62 8.83 5.63
N SER A 30 -0.78 7.90 5.19
CA SER A 30 -0.95 7.18 3.93
C SER A 30 -0.74 5.68 4.13
N ILE A 31 -1.43 4.90 3.32
CA ILE A 31 -1.19 3.47 3.17
C ILE A 31 -1.15 3.14 1.68
N ARG A 32 -0.24 2.27 1.29
CA ARG A 32 -0.06 1.78 -0.08
C ARG A 32 0.22 0.30 -0.04
N ILE A 33 -0.44 -0.46 -0.90
CA ILE A 33 -0.21 -1.90 -1.10
C ILE A 33 -0.02 -2.07 -2.60
N GLU A 34 1.10 -2.66 -3.00
CA GLU A 34 1.44 -2.76 -4.41
C GLU A 34 2.29 -3.97 -4.77
N ARG A 35 2.18 -4.37 -6.04
CA ARG A 35 3.06 -5.34 -6.70
C ARG A 35 3.35 -4.79 -8.09
N ILE A 36 4.54 -4.26 -8.27
CA ILE A 36 4.96 -3.63 -9.53
C ILE A 36 5.81 -4.60 -10.35
N LEU A 37 5.75 -4.49 -11.68
CA LEU A 37 6.61 -5.24 -12.62
C LEU A 37 6.62 -6.76 -12.34
N SER A 38 5.45 -7.35 -12.16
CA SER A 38 5.33 -8.79 -12.00
C SER A 38 5.21 -9.48 -13.36
N ASP A 39 5.84 -10.64 -13.51
CA ASP A 39 5.68 -11.49 -14.71
C ASP A 39 4.36 -12.29 -14.70
N ILE A 40 3.61 -12.23 -13.60
CA ILE A 40 2.39 -13.00 -13.37
C ILE A 40 1.25 -12.01 -13.07
N PRO A 41 0.02 -12.20 -13.58
CA PRO A 41 -1.13 -11.38 -13.19
C PRO A 41 -1.56 -11.66 -11.74
N LEU A 42 -2.42 -10.80 -11.20
CA LEU A 42 -3.13 -11.12 -9.95
C LEU A 42 -4.31 -12.03 -10.26
N GLU A 43 -4.63 -12.91 -9.33
CA GLU A 43 -5.80 -13.77 -9.33
C GLU A 43 -6.54 -13.60 -7.99
N GLU A 44 -7.76 -14.11 -7.91
CA GLU A 44 -8.45 -14.23 -6.63
C GLU A 44 -7.71 -15.21 -5.73
N GLY A 45 -7.45 -14.83 -4.47
CA GLY A 45 -6.65 -15.64 -3.56
C GLY A 45 -5.91 -14.84 -2.49
N VAL A 46 -5.12 -15.56 -1.70
CA VAL A 46 -4.35 -15.02 -0.58
C VAL A 46 -2.89 -14.88 -0.97
N TYR A 47 -2.33 -13.70 -0.72
CA TYR A 47 -0.94 -13.34 -0.99
C TYR A 47 -0.25 -12.89 0.28
N THR A 48 1.01 -13.26 0.44
CA THR A 48 1.87 -12.80 1.54
C THR A 48 2.67 -11.57 1.12
N PHE A 49 2.93 -10.67 2.07
CA PHE A 49 3.81 -9.53 1.84
C PHE A 49 5.30 -9.90 1.92
N GLY A 50 6.13 -9.15 1.20
CA GLY A 50 7.58 -9.25 1.24
C GLY A 50 8.25 -7.87 1.25
N ASN A 51 9.51 -7.84 0.83
CA ASN A 51 10.28 -6.61 0.68
C ASN A 51 9.76 -5.78 -0.51
N ASN A 52 10.10 -4.49 -0.51
CA ASN A 52 9.87 -3.61 -1.66
C ASN A 52 10.85 -3.94 -2.80
N GLU A 53 10.46 -4.91 -3.63
CA GLU A 53 11.20 -5.45 -4.77
C GLU A 53 10.25 -5.70 -5.95
N ASN A 54 10.76 -5.70 -7.19
CA ASN A 54 9.95 -5.98 -8.37
C ASN A 54 9.31 -7.37 -8.29
N GLY A 55 8.05 -7.48 -8.68
CA GLY A 55 7.27 -8.72 -8.66
C GLY A 55 6.83 -9.17 -7.26
N VAL A 56 7.29 -8.51 -6.20
CA VAL A 56 6.95 -8.85 -4.81
C VAL A 56 5.83 -7.95 -4.32
N LEU A 57 4.76 -8.56 -3.79
CA LEU A 57 3.71 -7.82 -3.11
C LEU A 57 4.28 -7.20 -1.82
N ASN A 58 4.16 -5.89 -1.67
CA ASN A 58 4.62 -5.17 -0.50
C ASN A 58 3.61 -4.10 -0.09
N ALA A 59 3.76 -3.60 1.13
CA ALA A 59 2.97 -2.49 1.63
C ALA A 59 3.84 -1.46 2.36
N ASN A 60 3.39 -0.22 2.29
CA ASN A 60 3.96 0.92 2.97
C ASN A 60 2.87 1.62 3.79
N TYR A 61 3.23 2.04 5.01
CA TYR A 61 2.45 2.96 5.83
C TYR A 61 3.32 4.16 6.18
N GLY A 62 2.84 5.35 5.85
CA GLY A 62 3.55 6.60 6.03
C GLY A 62 2.75 7.61 6.83
N PHE A 63 3.43 8.47 7.59
CA PHE A 63 2.80 9.65 8.13
C PHE A 63 3.79 10.78 8.39
N VAL A 64 3.27 12.00 8.42
CA VAL A 64 4.05 13.19 8.76
C VAL A 64 3.70 13.64 10.17
N GLY A 65 4.71 13.76 11.04
CA GLY A 65 4.52 14.20 12.43
C GLY A 65 4.33 15.71 12.57
N ASP A 66 4.25 16.17 13.81
CA ASP A 66 4.15 17.61 14.11
C ASP A 66 5.48 18.33 13.88
N ILE A 67 5.43 19.63 13.64
CA ILE A 67 6.63 20.47 13.50
C ILE A 67 7.41 20.44 14.81
N VAL A 68 8.69 20.07 14.72
CA VAL A 68 9.67 20.17 15.80
C VAL A 68 10.43 21.47 15.61
N TRP A 69 10.38 22.35 16.62
CA TRP A 69 11.06 23.66 16.61
C TRP A 69 12.46 23.56 17.20
N ASN A 70 13.41 24.20 16.53
CA ASN A 70 14.80 24.36 16.97
C ASN A 70 14.96 25.66 17.77
N ASP A 71 16.01 25.74 18.59
CA ASP A 71 16.32 26.93 19.41
C ASP A 71 16.61 28.19 18.56
N ASP A 72 16.99 28.03 17.30
CA ASP A 72 17.26 29.12 16.35
C ASP A 72 15.99 29.68 15.67
N GLY A 73 14.80 29.16 16.03
CA GLY A 73 13.51 29.56 15.48
C GLY A 73 13.17 28.91 14.14
N THR A 74 14.02 28.01 13.63
CA THR A 74 13.65 27.13 12.51
C THR A 74 12.86 25.92 13.00
N GLY A 75 12.18 25.21 12.11
CA GLY A 75 11.51 23.96 12.43
C GLY A 75 11.59 22.98 11.29
N TYR A 76 11.45 21.69 11.60
CA TYR A 76 11.31 20.64 10.61
C TYR A 76 10.13 19.75 10.94
N GLN A 77 9.60 19.06 9.93
CA GLN A 77 8.51 18.11 10.10
C GLN A 77 9.04 16.70 9.85
N PRO A 78 9.00 15.80 10.86
CA PRO A 78 9.47 14.42 10.68
C PRO A 78 8.52 13.65 9.77
N VAL A 79 9.11 12.83 8.90
CA VAL A 79 8.40 11.91 8.03
C VAL A 79 8.72 10.50 8.48
N PHE A 80 7.69 9.72 8.77
CA PHE A 80 7.80 8.34 9.20
C PHE A 80 7.34 7.42 8.08
N ASN A 81 8.12 6.36 7.81
CA ASN A 81 7.84 5.39 6.77
C ASN A 81 8.09 3.97 7.31
N TYR A 82 7.11 3.11 7.15
CA TYR A 82 7.16 1.72 7.55
C TYR A 82 6.87 0.84 6.35
N ASN A 83 7.65 -0.23 6.17
CA ASN A 83 7.49 -1.13 5.03
C ASN A 83 7.33 -2.56 5.52
N THR A 84 6.58 -3.37 4.77
CA THR A 84 6.64 -4.81 4.92
C THR A 84 8.02 -5.31 4.49
N THR A 85 8.41 -6.44 5.04
CA THR A 85 9.62 -7.19 4.72
C THR A 85 9.29 -8.68 4.67
N THR A 86 10.24 -9.50 4.24
CA THR A 86 10.11 -10.96 4.34
C THR A 86 10.05 -11.50 5.78
N GLN A 87 10.35 -10.67 6.78
CA GLN A 87 10.29 -11.03 8.21
C GLN A 87 9.00 -10.57 8.90
N THR A 88 8.27 -9.63 8.31
CA THR A 88 6.98 -9.14 8.85
C THR A 88 5.83 -10.02 8.38
N ALA A 89 4.86 -10.27 9.24
CA ALA A 89 3.68 -11.05 8.90
C ALA A 89 2.61 -10.19 8.19
N GLY A 90 1.74 -10.83 7.41
CA GLY A 90 0.61 -10.15 6.79
C GLY A 90 0.10 -10.85 5.54
N GLU A 91 -1.14 -10.58 5.20
CA GLU A 91 -1.82 -11.16 4.05
C GLU A 91 -2.69 -10.12 3.33
N LEU A 92 -2.72 -10.23 2.01
CA LEU A 92 -3.72 -9.62 1.13
C LEU A 92 -4.60 -10.74 0.58
N ASN A 93 -5.90 -10.67 0.86
CA ASN A 93 -6.88 -11.58 0.30
C ASN A 93 -7.71 -10.86 -0.77
N ILE A 94 -7.47 -11.20 -2.03
CA ILE A 94 -8.28 -10.77 -3.18
C ILE A 94 -9.53 -11.64 -3.21
N ILE A 95 -10.67 -11.04 -2.82
CA ILE A 95 -11.96 -11.74 -2.70
C ILE A 95 -12.70 -11.77 -4.04
N LYS A 96 -12.59 -10.71 -4.83
CA LYS A 96 -13.22 -10.61 -6.15
C LYS A 96 -12.31 -9.83 -7.09
N LEU A 97 -12.03 -10.41 -8.26
CA LEU A 97 -11.41 -9.76 -9.41
C LEU A 97 -12.29 -10.00 -10.64
N ASP A 98 -13.10 -9.00 -10.98
CA ASP A 98 -13.94 -8.98 -12.16
C ASP A 98 -13.32 -8.08 -13.23
N GLU A 99 -12.72 -8.65 -14.27
CA GLU A 99 -12.10 -7.84 -15.33
C GLU A 99 -13.11 -7.23 -16.29
N GLU A 100 -14.27 -7.87 -16.47
CA GLU A 100 -15.33 -7.37 -17.35
C GLU A 100 -16.03 -6.14 -16.72
N GLU A 101 -16.41 -6.27 -15.44
CA GLU A 101 -17.07 -5.18 -14.70
C GLU A 101 -16.09 -4.22 -14.01
N GLN A 102 -14.79 -4.52 -14.11
CA GLN A 102 -13.67 -3.81 -13.48
C GLN A 102 -13.87 -3.64 -11.97
N ILE A 103 -14.22 -4.73 -11.28
CA ILE A 103 -14.44 -4.76 -9.84
C ILE A 103 -13.26 -5.47 -9.17
N LEU A 104 -12.68 -4.84 -8.16
CA LEU A 104 -11.67 -5.42 -7.31
C LEU A 104 -12.08 -5.24 -5.84
N SER A 105 -12.20 -6.33 -5.09
CA SER A 105 -12.47 -6.28 -3.64
C SER A 105 -11.63 -7.27 -2.86
N GLY A 106 -11.39 -6.96 -1.59
CA GLY A 106 -10.55 -7.78 -0.75
C GLY A 106 -10.39 -7.25 0.66
N THR A 107 -9.57 -7.99 1.41
CA THR A 107 -9.20 -7.65 2.80
C THR A 107 -7.70 -7.75 2.96
N PHE A 108 -7.14 -7.04 3.93
CA PHE A 108 -5.72 -7.10 4.23
C PHE A 108 -5.43 -6.83 5.70
N TRP A 109 -4.31 -7.38 6.16
CA TRP A 109 -3.68 -7.04 7.43
C TRP A 109 -2.18 -7.26 7.26
N PHE A 110 -1.35 -6.48 7.93
CA PHE A 110 0.10 -6.67 7.90
C PHE A 110 0.81 -5.94 9.03
N ASP A 111 2.02 -6.39 9.31
CA ASP A 111 3.00 -5.67 10.10
C ASP A 111 3.99 -4.98 9.17
N CYS A 112 4.44 -3.80 9.56
CA CYS A 112 5.45 -3.06 8.83
C CYS A 112 6.46 -2.45 9.81
N VAL A 113 7.70 -2.29 9.36
CA VAL A 113 8.83 -1.88 10.19
C VAL A 113 9.53 -0.68 9.59
N ASP A 114 10.01 0.24 10.43
CA ASP A 114 10.86 1.36 10.02
C ASP A 114 12.36 1.00 10.05
N SER A 115 13.22 1.98 9.75
CA SER A 115 14.68 1.79 9.77
C SER A 115 15.27 1.60 11.17
N GLU A 116 14.52 1.93 12.22
CA GLU A 116 14.96 1.78 13.62
C GLU A 116 14.47 0.47 14.24
N GLY A 117 13.64 -0.30 13.52
CA GLY A 117 13.07 -1.55 13.99
C GLY A 117 11.74 -1.40 14.73
N ASN A 118 11.14 -0.21 14.71
CA ASN A 118 9.81 0.01 15.28
C ASN A 118 8.76 -0.64 14.38
N VAL A 119 7.81 -1.36 14.98
CA VAL A 119 6.76 -2.10 14.25
C VAL A 119 5.41 -1.39 14.38
N ILE A 120 4.69 -1.29 13.25
CA ILE A 120 3.29 -0.87 13.19
C ILE A 120 2.44 -2.01 12.66
N GLU A 121 1.30 -2.21 13.33
CA GLU A 121 0.29 -3.21 12.99
C GLU A 121 -0.90 -2.57 12.25
N ILE A 122 -1.17 -3.04 11.04
CA ILE A 122 -2.36 -2.71 10.26
C ILE A 122 -3.30 -3.91 10.30
N ARG A 123 -4.55 -3.70 10.70
CA ARG A 123 -5.56 -4.75 10.93
C ARG A 123 -6.89 -4.38 10.29
N ASP A 124 -7.68 -5.40 9.97
CA ASP A 124 -9.05 -5.29 9.45
C ASP A 124 -9.21 -4.37 8.22
N GLY A 125 -8.17 -4.31 7.39
CA GLY A 125 -8.21 -3.56 6.14
C GLY A 125 -9.19 -4.19 5.16
N ARG A 126 -9.99 -3.35 4.49
CA ARG A 126 -10.94 -3.77 3.45
C ARG A 126 -10.98 -2.76 2.32
N PHE A 127 -11.11 -3.26 1.10
CA PHE A 127 -11.37 -2.44 -0.08
C PHE A 127 -12.44 -3.09 -0.96
N ASP A 128 -13.18 -2.24 -1.66
CA ASP A 128 -14.18 -2.59 -2.67
C ASP A 128 -14.19 -1.44 -3.68
N LEU A 129 -13.58 -1.68 -4.83
CA LEU A 129 -13.17 -0.65 -5.78
C LEU A 129 -13.64 -1.02 -7.18
N LYS A 130 -14.13 -0.03 -7.92
CA LYS A 130 -14.08 -0.08 -9.37
C LYS A 130 -12.71 0.40 -9.83
N TYR A 131 -12.04 -0.37 -10.67
CA TYR A 131 -10.76 0.00 -11.23
C TYR A 131 -10.88 0.35 -12.69
N LYS A 132 -9.80 0.91 -13.26
CA LYS A 132 -9.74 1.28 -14.65
C LYS A 132 -8.40 0.83 -15.20
N ASN A 133 -8.41 -0.08 -16.17
CA ASN A 133 -7.23 -0.41 -16.96
C ASN A 133 -6.87 0.76 -17.88
N TYR A 134 -5.57 1.04 -17.99
CA TYR A 134 -5.04 2.05 -18.90
C TYR A 134 -4.27 1.34 -20.01
N TYR A 135 -4.90 1.20 -21.18
CA TYR A 135 -4.26 0.61 -22.38
C TYR A 135 -3.29 1.58 -23.06
#